data_AF-A0AAN6X1T5-F1
#
_entry.id   AF-A0AAN6X1T5-F1
#
_cell.length_a   1.000
_cell.length_b   1.000
_cell.length_c   1.000
_cell.angle_alpha   90.00
_cell.angle_beta   90.00
_cell.angle_gamma   90.00
#
_symmetry.space_group_name_H-M   'P 1'
#
loop_
_entity.id
_entity.type
_entity.pdbx_description
1 polymer ?
#
loop_
_entity_poly.entity_id
_entity_poly.type
_entity_poly.pdbx_seq_one_letter_code
_entity_poly.pdbx_strand_id
1 'polypeptide(L)'
;MSVSPTAALSRLSLDGPPPMTQHQKHAQPVTTSSLMSLSGPSDDESVWEDGEEEEDGDEGVISSATGLSYDISALSQRTQEVVRGLFNQESTHGLPQISLELCGMKEEDSPDSDRFYAFQMHELVPCSIRIGARNNKKYSIPRCECADARYRNLRPCKHLIWLFDRITKETLFDHDPESPLTLTEFGYSEELGDPFEQISRVRLDILAEDLHCGIFDSDSDTMSSDRARVTQAREIVATLAGVPPWDFDSYRPDLNASYGALSAIHPGDLEATLFSMILTSHSLAQWVRSGLEPFTPPVDPFRQIQQRVSKIISELDAYSSALRDPSLADSRHTHGKDIEGPRNVIWAATQIQHWVQRIEKLLSRGSNPLPEKARASAARSLVTILKSVANHNTESHPGPTADDRNLYMRLIGNHDTGFVYSALELLVDQSQFTEELEAIMDLLGRHGAPTSYVSNMRGLINRMRSHRSPIEGSSATTNTFTASGTGRSGVPRSDTPPMTDIPPPPPPPPPSAETEPEHSQPTPAETPTAGSSISPQQFLTPELPATRSSTTTRGGGGGGGERAATTAIAGSKRSGSLGGAQDSSPRGSKKRARGA
;
A
#
# COMPACT_ATOMS: atom_id res chain seq x y z
N MET A 1 -35.37 19.97 20.24
CA MET A 1 -34.43 20.18 21.35
C MET A 1 -33.16 19.43 21.01
N SER A 2 -32.11 20.21 20.72
CA SER A 2 -30.78 19.76 20.38
C SER A 2 -30.04 19.32 21.64
N VAL A 3 -29.64 18.04 21.70
CA VAL A 3 -28.72 17.55 22.72
C VAL A 3 -27.31 17.76 22.17
N SER A 4 -26.57 18.70 22.75
CA SER A 4 -25.16 18.95 22.43
C SER A 4 -24.30 17.75 22.85
N PRO A 5 -23.38 17.25 21.99
CA PRO A 5 -22.46 16.20 22.34
C PRO A 5 -21.18 16.80 22.94
N THR A 6 -21.19 17.12 24.24
CA THR A 6 -19.96 17.53 24.95
C THR A 6 -19.68 16.70 26.20
N ALA A 7 -20.42 15.62 26.44
CA ALA A 7 -20.33 14.85 27.68
C ALA A 7 -19.24 13.75 27.69
N ALA A 8 -18.53 13.50 26.59
CA ALA A 8 -17.61 12.37 26.48
C ALA A 8 -16.10 12.70 26.61
N LEU A 9 -15.69 13.97 26.75
CA LEU A 9 -14.26 14.34 26.74
C LEU A 9 -13.75 15.09 27.99
N SER A 10 -14.54 15.22 29.06
CA SER A 10 -14.12 15.89 30.32
C SER A 10 -13.22 15.03 31.23
N ARG A 11 -12.40 14.10 30.71
CA ARG A 11 -11.49 13.28 31.51
C ARG A 11 -10.00 13.38 31.17
N LEU A 12 -9.60 14.38 30.38
CA LEU A 12 -8.20 14.76 30.22
C LEU A 12 -7.94 16.09 30.92
N SER A 13 -7.86 16.04 32.26
CA SER A 13 -7.39 17.17 33.07
C SER A 13 -5.90 16.98 33.33
N LEU A 14 -5.07 17.70 32.58
CA LEU A 14 -3.65 17.91 32.88
C LEU A 14 -3.55 19.03 33.93
N ASP A 15 -3.65 18.68 35.21
CA ASP A 15 -3.02 19.42 36.30
C ASP A 15 -3.20 18.67 37.63
N GLY A 16 -2.08 18.17 38.16
CA GLY A 16 -2.02 17.54 39.48
C GLY A 16 -0.56 17.20 39.84
N PRO A 17 0.02 17.79 40.90
CA PRO A 17 1.40 17.54 41.29
C PRO A 17 1.58 16.11 41.85
N PRO A 18 2.75 15.48 41.65
CA PRO A 18 2.98 14.10 42.09
C PRO A 18 3.15 14.01 43.62
N PRO A 19 2.57 13.00 44.29
CA PRO A 19 2.88 12.71 45.69
C PRO A 19 4.22 11.98 45.78
N MET A 20 5.17 12.61 46.48
CA MET A 20 6.38 11.95 46.98
C MET A 20 6.05 11.01 48.13
N THR A 21 6.53 9.75 48.06
CA THR A 21 7.06 9.05 49.23
C THR A 21 8.09 8.01 48.81
N GLN A 22 9.19 8.01 49.55
CA GLN A 22 10.45 7.30 49.37
C GLN A 22 10.32 5.77 49.45
N HIS A 23 11.17 5.05 48.71
CA HIS A 23 12.07 4.10 49.37
C HIS A 23 13.42 3.97 48.65
N GLN A 24 14.46 4.15 49.46
CA GLN A 24 15.88 4.08 49.15
C GLN A 24 16.31 2.67 48.74
N LYS A 25 17.21 2.57 47.75
CA LYS A 25 18.46 1.82 47.92
C LYS A 25 19.60 2.60 47.29
N HIS A 26 20.54 3.00 48.15
CA HIS A 26 21.79 3.65 47.82
C HIS A 26 22.65 2.77 46.90
N ALA A 27 23.06 3.33 45.77
CA ALA A 27 24.38 3.08 45.22
C ALA A 27 25.19 4.35 45.47
N GLN A 28 26.39 4.24 46.04
CA GLN A 28 27.50 5.17 45.82
C GLN A 28 28.84 4.42 45.99
N PRO A 29 29.89 4.90 45.31
CA PRO A 29 31.07 4.12 44.91
C PRO A 29 32.32 4.49 45.74
N VAL A 30 33.50 3.97 45.35
CA VAL A 30 34.83 4.63 45.32
C VAL A 30 36.00 3.66 45.68
N THR A 31 36.78 3.35 44.63
CA THR A 31 38.25 3.13 44.48
C THR A 31 39.17 2.51 45.56
N THR A 32 40.02 1.60 45.04
CA THR A 32 41.49 1.41 45.24
C THR A 32 42.06 0.96 46.60
N SER A 33 42.63 -0.26 46.65
CA SER A 33 44.10 -0.52 46.73
C SER A 33 44.43 -1.97 47.16
N SER A 34 45.53 -2.48 46.59
CA SER A 34 46.19 -3.79 46.80
C SER A 34 46.51 -4.18 48.25
N LEU A 35 46.48 -5.49 48.57
CA LEU A 35 47.64 -6.30 48.98
C LEU A 35 47.28 -7.75 49.40
N MET A 36 47.95 -8.69 48.72
CA MET A 36 48.41 -10.07 49.03
C MET A 36 47.93 -10.85 50.27
N SER A 37 47.57 -12.14 50.05
CA SER A 37 48.16 -13.38 50.64
C SER A 37 47.10 -14.53 50.63
N LEU A 38 47.22 -15.55 49.76
CA LEU A 38 47.94 -16.83 49.89
C LEU A 38 47.18 -17.95 50.68
N SER A 39 46.98 -19.08 49.96
CA SER A 39 46.73 -20.49 50.40
C SER A 39 45.32 -20.81 50.93
N GLY A 40 44.60 -21.87 50.55
CA GLY A 40 44.84 -23.12 49.82
C GLY A 40 43.50 -23.91 49.70
N PRO A 41 43.49 -25.16 49.20
CA PRO A 41 42.44 -25.70 48.34
C PRO A 41 41.29 -26.40 49.09
N SER A 42 40.10 -26.39 48.49
CA SER A 42 39.07 -27.41 48.74
C SER A 42 38.27 -27.60 47.47
N ASP A 43 38.39 -28.80 46.91
CA ASP A 43 37.45 -29.37 45.96
C ASP A 43 36.04 -29.34 46.58
N ASP A 44 35.05 -28.87 45.83
CA ASP A 44 33.72 -29.47 45.88
C ASP A 44 33.02 -29.32 44.53
N GLU A 45 32.50 -30.44 44.09
CA GLU A 45 31.90 -30.66 42.79
C GLU A 45 30.43 -30.22 42.81
N SER A 46 30.03 -29.35 41.88
CA SER A 46 28.66 -29.30 41.34
C SER A 46 28.72 -28.47 40.05
N VAL A 47 28.80 -29.10 38.89
CA VAL A 47 27.62 -29.59 38.13
C VAL A 47 26.49 -28.59 38.23
N TRP A 48 26.59 -27.55 37.41
CA TRP A 48 25.49 -27.01 36.60
C TRP A 48 26.14 -26.41 35.36
N GLU A 49 26.51 -27.29 34.41
CA GLU A 49 26.48 -26.92 32.99
C GLU A 49 25.02 -26.60 32.68
N ASP A 50 24.61 -25.36 32.94
CA ASP A 50 23.52 -24.75 32.20
C ASP A 50 24.22 -24.09 31.00
N GLY A 51 24.59 -24.95 30.06
CA GLY A 51 24.77 -24.52 28.69
C GLY A 51 23.40 -24.03 28.27
N GLU A 52 23.18 -22.72 28.37
CA GLU A 52 22.33 -22.04 27.42
C GLU A 52 22.96 -22.36 26.06
N GLU A 53 22.52 -23.49 25.48
CA GLU A 53 22.47 -23.68 24.05
C GLU A 53 21.63 -22.50 23.56
N GLU A 54 22.29 -21.35 23.36
CA GLU A 54 21.84 -20.38 22.38
C GLU A 54 21.51 -21.23 21.16
N GLU A 55 20.24 -21.19 20.78
CA GLU A 55 19.73 -21.85 19.61
C GLU A 55 20.53 -21.28 18.42
N ASP A 56 21.64 -21.96 18.09
CA ASP A 56 22.53 -21.75 16.95
C ASP A 56 21.78 -22.17 15.66
N GLY A 57 20.57 -21.64 15.51
CA GLY A 57 19.61 -21.92 14.46
C GLY A 57 19.33 -20.62 13.70
N ASP A 58 20.12 -20.40 12.65
CA ASP A 58 19.97 -19.34 11.65
C ASP A 58 20.55 -17.96 12.02
N GLU A 59 21.82 -17.87 12.44
CA GLU A 59 22.57 -16.58 12.52
C GLU A 59 22.52 -15.78 11.19
N GLY A 60 22.21 -16.47 10.08
CA GLY A 60 22.07 -15.94 8.74
C GLY A 60 20.67 -15.49 8.31
N VAL A 61 19.58 -15.80 9.04
CA VAL A 61 18.21 -15.45 8.61
C VAL A 61 17.63 -14.33 9.48
N ILE A 62 17.05 -13.31 8.85
CA ILE A 62 16.44 -12.17 9.53
C ILE A 62 15.07 -11.83 8.96
N SER A 63 14.12 -11.47 9.82
CA SER A 63 12.79 -10.98 9.41
C SER A 63 12.77 -9.46 9.24
N SER A 64 12.19 -8.98 8.15
CA SER A 64 11.93 -7.57 7.91
C SER A 64 10.62 -7.08 8.55
N ALA A 65 10.41 -5.77 8.60
CA ALA A 65 9.15 -5.20 9.09
C ALA A 65 7.94 -5.50 8.19
N THR A 66 8.15 -5.97 6.96
CA THR A 66 7.04 -6.45 6.12
C THR A 66 6.62 -7.89 6.45
N GLY A 67 7.38 -8.58 7.30
CA GLY A 67 7.18 -9.98 7.67
C GLY A 67 7.79 -10.96 6.67
N LEU A 68 8.73 -10.51 5.84
CA LEU A 68 9.52 -11.36 4.94
C LEU A 68 10.79 -11.80 5.67
N SER A 69 11.15 -13.08 5.53
CA SER A 69 12.41 -13.62 6.04
C SER A 69 13.48 -13.55 4.95
N TYR A 70 14.70 -13.16 5.30
CA TYR A 70 15.83 -13.01 4.39
C TYR A 70 17.05 -13.78 4.90
N ASP A 71 17.65 -14.60 4.05
CA ASP A 71 19.00 -15.13 4.24
C ASP A 71 20.03 -14.06 3.80
N ILE A 72 20.89 -13.67 4.75
CA ILE A 72 21.96 -12.67 4.59
C ILE A 72 23.35 -13.29 4.67
N SER A 73 23.46 -14.62 4.78
CA SER A 73 24.73 -15.34 4.96
C SER A 73 25.73 -15.08 3.82
N ALA A 74 25.23 -14.90 2.59
CA ALA A 74 26.04 -14.63 1.41
C ALA A 74 26.60 -13.19 1.35
N LEU A 75 26.14 -12.29 2.22
CA LEU A 75 26.55 -10.89 2.22
C LEU A 75 27.82 -10.66 3.03
N SER A 76 28.56 -9.60 2.70
CA SER A 76 29.71 -9.18 3.52
C SER A 76 29.27 -8.83 4.95
N GLN A 77 30.12 -9.08 5.95
CA GLN A 77 29.83 -8.81 7.36
C GLN A 77 29.31 -7.38 7.61
N ARG A 78 29.93 -6.40 6.95
CA ARG A 78 29.50 -4.99 7.00
C ARG A 78 28.08 -4.77 6.46
N THR A 79 27.70 -5.50 5.41
CA THR A 79 26.34 -5.43 4.84
C THR A 79 25.34 -6.13 5.74
N GLN A 80 25.71 -7.28 6.31
CA GLN A 80 24.88 -7.98 7.29
C GLN A 80 24.56 -7.08 8.49
N GLU A 81 25.55 -6.35 9.02
CA GLU A 81 25.34 -5.36 10.09
C GLU A 81 24.34 -4.26 9.70
N VAL A 82 24.39 -3.78 8.45
CA VAL A 82 23.44 -2.78 7.94
C VAL A 82 22.02 -3.35 7.86
N VAL A 83 21.87 -4.59 7.37
CA VAL A 83 20.56 -5.26 7.27
C VAL A 83 19.99 -5.53 8.65
N ARG A 84 20.79 -6.11 9.56
CA ARG A 84 20.42 -6.33 10.96
C ARG A 84 20.02 -5.02 11.65
N GLY A 85 20.79 -3.95 11.46
CA GLY A 85 20.49 -2.64 12.02
C GLY A 85 19.18 -2.06 11.50
N LEU A 86 18.90 -2.18 10.20
CA LEU A 86 17.68 -1.66 9.57
C LEU A 86 16.44 -2.39 10.10
N PHE A 87 16.42 -3.72 10.04
CA PHE A 87 15.23 -4.51 10.39
C PHE A 87 14.99 -4.57 11.91
N ASN A 88 16.03 -4.50 12.73
CA ASN A 88 15.86 -4.42 14.18
C ASN A 88 15.32 -3.04 14.64
N GLN A 89 15.68 -1.94 13.97
CA GLN A 89 15.22 -0.59 14.34
C GLN A 89 13.74 -0.34 14.02
N GLU A 90 13.19 -0.97 12.99
CA GLU A 90 11.77 -0.79 12.64
C GLU A 90 10.80 -1.39 13.68
N SER A 91 11.30 -2.19 14.63
CA SER A 91 10.50 -2.72 15.74
C SER A 91 10.20 -1.69 16.85
N THR A 92 10.81 -0.50 16.81
CA THR A 92 10.62 0.54 17.84
C THR A 92 9.38 1.40 17.53
N HIS A 93 8.53 1.65 18.54
CA HIS A 93 7.26 2.42 18.47
C HIS A 93 7.35 3.92 18.02
N GLY A 94 8.44 4.32 17.37
CA GLY A 94 8.67 5.68 16.88
C GLY A 94 8.08 5.96 15.49
N LEU A 95 8.23 7.20 15.02
CA LEU A 95 7.95 7.55 13.62
C LEU A 95 8.86 6.73 12.69
N PRO A 96 8.36 6.25 11.54
CA PRO A 96 9.19 5.53 10.59
C PRO A 96 10.34 6.42 10.13
N GLN A 97 11.56 5.90 10.25
CA GLN A 97 12.77 6.63 9.87
C GLN A 97 12.79 6.92 8.37
N ILE A 98 12.33 5.95 7.58
CA ILE A 98 12.30 6.02 6.12
C ILE A 98 10.85 5.96 5.67
N SER A 99 10.43 6.90 4.82
CA SER A 99 9.13 6.88 4.16
C SER A 99 9.28 7.15 2.67
N LEU A 100 8.37 6.64 1.86
CA LEU A 100 8.33 6.87 0.42
C LEU A 100 7.33 7.99 0.11
N GLU A 101 7.76 9.03 -0.62
CA GLU A 101 6.91 10.18 -0.94
C GLU A 101 6.37 10.13 -2.35
N LEU A 102 7.29 10.00 -3.32
CA LEU A 102 6.95 10.08 -4.73
C LEU A 102 7.56 8.93 -5.49
N CYS A 103 6.86 8.51 -6.53
CA CYS A 103 7.28 7.48 -7.45
C CYS A 103 6.86 7.91 -8.86
N GLY A 104 7.72 7.72 -9.86
CA GLY A 104 7.42 8.13 -11.23
C GLY A 104 8.30 7.42 -12.23
N MET A 105 7.89 7.44 -13.50
CA MET A 105 8.75 6.99 -14.59
C MET A 105 9.33 8.20 -15.32
N LYS A 106 10.62 8.16 -15.63
CA LYS A 106 11.32 9.22 -16.35
C LYS A 106 12.05 8.68 -17.57
N GLU A 107 12.21 9.57 -18.54
CA GLU A 107 13.05 9.40 -19.70
C GLU A 107 14.26 10.34 -19.55
N GLU A 108 15.46 9.88 -19.89
CA GLU A 108 16.66 10.71 -19.84
C GLU A 108 16.78 11.53 -21.13
N ASP A 109 17.17 12.80 -21.05
CA ASP A 109 17.29 13.74 -22.19
C ASP A 109 18.37 13.37 -23.24
N SER A 110 18.94 12.17 -23.17
CA SER A 110 20.00 11.70 -24.05
C SER A 110 19.41 11.03 -25.30
N PRO A 111 20.12 11.05 -26.46
CA PRO A 111 19.63 10.44 -27.69
C PRO A 111 19.51 8.90 -27.64
N ASP A 112 20.12 8.24 -26.64
CA ASP A 112 19.92 6.83 -26.25
C ASP A 112 19.00 6.81 -25.00
N SER A 113 17.80 7.41 -25.07
CA SER A 113 16.95 7.64 -23.90
C SER A 113 16.35 6.35 -23.30
N ASP A 114 17.12 5.71 -22.42
CA ASP A 114 16.62 4.57 -21.66
C ASP A 114 15.71 5.05 -20.51
N ARG A 115 14.47 4.54 -20.45
CA ARG A 115 13.53 4.87 -19.36
C ARG A 115 13.94 4.20 -18.05
N PHE A 116 13.58 4.84 -16.94
CA PHE A 116 13.81 4.32 -15.60
C PHE A 116 12.69 4.72 -14.64
N TYR A 117 12.46 3.90 -13.62
CA TYR A 117 11.62 4.25 -12.48
C TYR A 117 12.44 5.05 -11.47
N ALA A 118 11.85 6.11 -10.95
CA ALA A 118 12.41 6.98 -9.93
C ALA A 118 11.52 6.95 -8.68
N PHE A 119 12.16 6.80 -7.52
CA PHE A 119 11.52 6.80 -6.21
C PHE A 119 12.16 7.86 -5.34
N GLN A 120 11.37 8.75 -4.76
CA GLN A 120 11.82 9.74 -3.79
C GLN A 120 11.42 9.30 -2.39
N MET A 121 12.41 9.19 -1.52
CA MET A 121 12.25 8.77 -0.14
C MET A 121 12.60 9.93 0.78
N HIS A 122 11.92 9.98 1.93
CA HIS A 122 12.13 10.94 2.98
C HIS A 122 12.73 10.26 4.21
N GLU A 123 13.88 10.77 4.64
CA GLU A 123 14.50 10.50 5.93
C GLU A 123 14.78 11.86 6.61
N LEU A 124 15.98 12.09 7.15
CA LEU A 124 16.43 13.45 7.51
C LEU A 124 16.68 14.33 6.29
N VAL A 125 17.07 13.71 5.18
CA VAL A 125 17.34 14.37 3.90
C VAL A 125 16.67 13.54 2.81
N PRO A 126 15.90 14.15 1.89
CA PRO A 126 15.33 13.44 0.75
C PRO A 126 16.43 12.71 -0.04
N CYS A 127 16.16 11.47 -0.42
CA CYS A 127 17.03 10.71 -1.30
C CYS A 127 16.23 10.13 -2.46
N SER A 128 16.89 9.93 -3.60
CA SER A 128 16.26 9.34 -4.78
C SER A 128 16.87 7.98 -5.10
N ILE A 129 16.03 7.07 -5.56
CA ILE A 129 16.42 5.76 -6.08
C ILE A 129 15.99 5.68 -7.54
N ARG A 130 16.87 5.16 -8.39
CA ARG A 130 16.64 4.97 -9.82
C ARG A 130 16.81 3.49 -10.19
N ILE A 131 15.84 2.95 -10.91
CA ILE A 131 15.78 1.55 -11.33
C ILE A 131 15.52 1.54 -12.85
N GLY A 132 16.49 1.10 -13.64
CA GLY A 132 16.36 0.98 -15.10
C GLY A 132 16.32 -0.47 -15.54
N ALA A 133 15.91 -0.68 -16.79
CA ALA A 133 15.98 -1.99 -17.44
C ALA A 133 17.43 -2.50 -17.53
N ARG A 134 17.63 -3.82 -17.67
CA ARG A 134 18.97 -4.42 -17.77
C ARG A 134 19.82 -3.89 -18.91
N ASN A 135 19.19 -3.49 -20.01
CA ASN A 135 19.85 -2.89 -21.16
C ASN A 135 20.21 -1.41 -20.95
N ASN A 136 19.72 -0.78 -19.88
CA ASN A 136 20.04 0.61 -19.55
C ASN A 136 21.48 0.71 -19.06
N LYS A 137 22.34 1.39 -19.82
CA LYS A 137 23.78 1.49 -19.50
C LYS A 137 24.06 2.15 -18.14
N LYS A 138 23.17 3.03 -17.67
CA LYS A 138 23.34 3.85 -16.47
C LYS A 138 22.67 3.26 -15.24
N TYR A 139 21.49 2.65 -15.43
CA TYR A 139 20.62 2.19 -14.35
C TYR A 139 20.26 0.70 -14.42
N SER A 140 21.03 -0.11 -15.15
CA SER A 140 20.91 -1.58 -15.15
C SER A 140 21.04 -2.22 -13.77
N ILE A 141 21.71 -1.54 -12.85
CA ILE A 141 21.75 -1.87 -11.43
C ILE A 141 21.07 -0.73 -10.67
N PRO A 142 20.13 -1.02 -9.74
CA PRO A 142 19.49 0.00 -8.91
C PRO A 142 20.51 0.93 -8.23
N ARG A 143 20.27 2.24 -8.28
CA ARG A 143 21.15 3.24 -7.67
C ARG A 143 20.39 4.13 -6.71
N CYS A 144 20.98 4.38 -5.55
CA CYS A 144 20.50 5.36 -4.58
C CYS A 144 21.45 6.56 -4.53
N GLU A 145 20.90 7.76 -4.38
CA GLU A 145 21.63 9.02 -4.29
C GLU A 145 21.89 9.48 -2.85
N CYS A 146 21.66 8.62 -1.85
CA CYS A 146 21.93 8.95 -0.45
C CYS A 146 23.42 9.13 -0.15
N ALA A 147 23.74 9.80 0.97
CA ALA A 147 25.12 10.07 1.37
C ALA A 147 25.94 8.78 1.58
N ASP A 148 25.32 7.72 2.09
CA ASP A 148 25.96 6.42 2.29
C ASP A 148 26.36 5.77 0.95
N ALA A 149 25.51 5.87 -0.06
CA ALA A 149 25.80 5.37 -1.41
C ALA A 149 26.82 6.24 -2.15
N ARG A 150 26.70 7.58 -2.07
CA ARG A 150 27.56 8.53 -2.79
C ARG A 150 28.97 8.66 -2.21
N TYR A 151 29.09 8.77 -0.88
CA TYR A 151 30.35 9.13 -0.22
C TYR A 151 31.02 7.98 0.52
N ARG A 152 30.23 7.02 1.03
CA ARG A 152 30.76 5.88 1.78
C ARG A 152 30.88 4.61 0.94
N ASN A 153 30.44 4.65 -0.33
CA ASN A 153 30.42 3.53 -1.27
C ASN A 153 29.74 2.27 -0.68
N LEU A 154 28.75 2.46 0.20
CA LEU A 154 27.97 1.37 0.76
C LEU A 154 27.01 0.84 -0.32
N ARG A 155 27.18 -0.42 -0.72
CA ARG A 155 26.33 -1.12 -1.68
C ARG A 155 26.02 -2.52 -1.13
N PRO A 156 24.74 -2.85 -0.87
CA PRO A 156 23.57 -1.98 -0.95
C PRO A 156 23.50 -0.98 0.22
N CYS A 157 22.84 0.17 0.01
CA CYS A 157 22.51 1.07 1.12
C CYS A 157 21.17 0.67 1.76
N LYS A 158 20.91 1.14 2.98
CA LYS A 158 19.66 0.86 3.70
C LYS A 158 18.40 1.26 2.93
N HIS A 159 18.45 2.32 2.13
CA HIS A 159 17.30 2.79 1.34
C HIS A 159 16.93 1.81 0.22
N LEU A 160 17.92 1.15 -0.41
CA LEU A 160 17.68 0.11 -1.40
C LEU A 160 17.04 -1.11 -0.75
N ILE A 161 17.61 -1.59 0.36
CA ILE A 161 17.10 -2.74 1.12
C ILE A 161 15.64 -2.48 1.54
N TRP A 162 15.37 -1.32 2.13
CA TRP A 162 14.02 -0.93 2.57
C TRP A 162 13.02 -0.87 1.41
N LEU A 163 13.40 -0.25 0.28
CA LEU A 163 12.49 -0.12 -0.86
C LEU A 163 12.20 -1.50 -1.46
N PHE A 164 13.22 -2.34 -1.63
CA PHE A 164 13.05 -3.66 -2.23
C PHE A 164 12.31 -4.64 -1.33
N ASP A 165 12.44 -4.53 -0.01
CA ASP A 165 11.58 -5.27 0.92
C ASP A 165 10.09 -5.00 0.64
N ARG A 166 9.72 -3.72 0.49
CA ARG A 166 8.35 -3.31 0.17
C ARG A 166 7.92 -3.73 -1.23
N ILE A 167 8.79 -3.58 -2.24
CA ILE A 167 8.47 -4.00 -3.62
C ILE A 167 8.30 -5.53 -3.67
N THR A 168 9.20 -6.30 -3.06
CA THR A 168 9.14 -7.77 -3.04
C THR A 168 7.85 -8.24 -2.37
N LYS A 169 7.45 -7.63 -1.25
CA LYS A 169 6.17 -7.95 -0.59
C LYS A 169 4.98 -7.82 -1.54
N GLU A 170 5.01 -6.83 -2.43
CA GLU A 170 3.89 -6.48 -3.30
C GLU A 170 3.93 -7.13 -4.68
N THR A 171 5.07 -7.63 -5.14
CA THR A 171 5.24 -8.22 -6.48
C THR A 171 5.49 -9.73 -6.47
N LEU A 172 5.97 -10.29 -5.35
CA LEU A 172 6.33 -11.70 -5.27
C LEU A 172 5.15 -12.55 -4.77
N PHE A 173 4.20 -12.82 -5.68
CA PHE A 173 2.95 -13.50 -5.36
C PHE A 173 3.09 -14.99 -5.08
N ASP A 174 4.03 -15.67 -5.74
CA ASP A 174 4.14 -17.13 -5.73
C ASP A 174 5.03 -17.66 -4.61
N HIS A 175 5.79 -16.80 -3.92
CA HIS A 175 6.71 -17.21 -2.88
C HIS A 175 6.02 -17.79 -1.65
N ASP A 176 6.62 -18.82 -1.08
CA ASP A 176 6.23 -19.36 0.22
C ASP A 176 6.77 -18.42 1.30
N PRO A 177 5.91 -17.72 2.04
CA PRO A 177 6.37 -16.72 2.98
C PRO A 177 7.04 -17.30 4.24
N GLU A 178 7.07 -18.63 4.42
CA GLU A 178 7.91 -19.31 5.43
C GLU A 178 9.33 -19.60 4.91
N SER A 179 9.51 -19.61 3.58
CA SER A 179 10.82 -19.78 2.98
C SER A 179 11.60 -18.47 3.04
N PRO A 180 12.85 -18.46 3.55
CA PRO A 180 13.67 -17.26 3.53
C PRO A 180 14.08 -16.90 2.10
N LEU A 181 14.08 -15.60 1.81
CA LEU A 181 14.50 -15.01 0.55
C LEU A 181 16.01 -14.75 0.56
N THR A 182 16.70 -14.98 -0.56
CA THR A 182 18.14 -14.76 -0.63
C THR A 182 18.44 -13.30 -0.95
N LEU A 183 19.01 -12.53 -0.01
CA LEU A 183 19.32 -11.12 -0.24
C LEU A 183 20.60 -10.96 -1.09
N THR A 184 20.50 -10.27 -2.22
CA THR A 184 21.64 -10.05 -3.13
C THR A 184 22.54 -8.91 -2.66
N GLU A 185 23.76 -8.82 -3.23
CA GLU A 185 24.69 -7.69 -3.03
C GLU A 185 24.14 -6.33 -3.51
N PHE A 186 23.03 -6.34 -4.25
CA PHE A 186 22.36 -5.12 -4.73
C PHE A 186 21.17 -4.70 -3.86
N GLY A 187 20.85 -5.48 -2.81
CA GLY A 187 19.85 -5.14 -1.81
C GLY A 187 18.42 -5.52 -2.16
N TYR A 188 18.20 -6.36 -3.17
CA TYR A 188 16.92 -7.00 -3.47
C TYR A 188 17.04 -8.53 -3.40
N SER A 189 15.93 -9.23 -3.27
CA SER A 189 15.90 -10.69 -3.20
C SER A 189 16.18 -11.34 -4.57
N GLU A 190 16.92 -12.44 -4.62
CA GLU A 190 17.21 -13.15 -5.87
C GLU A 190 15.92 -13.63 -6.56
N GLU A 191 14.94 -14.05 -5.76
CA GLU A 191 13.62 -14.52 -6.19
C GLU A 191 12.78 -13.44 -6.87
N LEU A 192 13.10 -12.15 -6.62
CA LEU A 192 12.47 -11.04 -7.33
C LEU A 192 12.87 -11.04 -8.82
N GLY A 193 14.05 -11.55 -9.15
CA GLY A 193 14.57 -11.52 -10.51
C GLY A 193 15.00 -10.11 -10.93
N ASP A 194 14.45 -9.61 -12.04
CA ASP A 194 14.73 -8.25 -12.52
C ASP A 194 13.76 -7.22 -11.93
N PRO A 195 14.19 -6.29 -11.06
CA PRO A 195 13.26 -5.38 -10.40
C PRO A 195 12.49 -4.48 -11.38
N PHE A 196 13.11 -4.10 -12.49
CA PHE A 196 12.46 -3.27 -13.51
C PHE A 196 11.31 -4.02 -14.20
N GLU A 197 11.54 -5.28 -14.62
CA GLU A 197 10.49 -6.13 -15.18
C GLU A 197 9.36 -6.44 -14.18
N GLN A 198 9.67 -6.62 -12.89
CA GLN A 198 8.63 -6.85 -11.88
C GLN A 198 7.75 -5.62 -11.68
N ILE A 199 8.37 -4.43 -11.57
CA ILE A 199 7.62 -3.17 -11.48
C ILE A 199 6.79 -2.98 -12.75
N SER A 200 7.32 -3.26 -13.95
CA SER A 200 6.55 -3.11 -15.19
C SER A 200 5.39 -4.10 -15.31
N ARG A 201 5.54 -5.34 -14.82
CA ARG A 201 4.50 -6.37 -14.82
C ARG A 201 3.30 -6.01 -13.94
N VAL A 202 3.56 -5.46 -12.75
CA VAL A 202 2.51 -4.99 -11.82
C VAL A 202 2.01 -3.59 -12.21
N ARG A 203 2.88 -2.79 -12.83
CA ARG A 203 2.78 -1.36 -13.14
C ARG A 203 3.00 -0.45 -11.94
N LEU A 204 3.67 0.67 -12.18
CA LEU A 204 4.01 1.62 -11.14
C LEU A 204 2.78 2.25 -10.51
N ASP A 205 1.74 2.54 -11.28
CA ASP A 205 0.54 3.23 -10.79
C ASP A 205 -0.31 2.39 -9.85
N ILE A 206 -0.26 1.07 -10.01
CA ILE A 206 -0.87 0.14 -9.07
C ILE A 206 0.05 0.00 -7.85
N LEU A 207 1.32 -0.30 -8.06
CA LEU A 207 2.30 -0.50 -6.98
C LEU A 207 2.40 0.72 -6.04
N ALA A 208 2.28 1.93 -6.59
CA ALA A 208 2.34 3.18 -5.83
C ALA A 208 1.29 3.26 -4.72
N GLU A 209 0.10 2.70 -4.94
CA GLU A 209 -0.98 2.73 -3.96
C GLU A 209 -0.67 1.87 -2.74
N ASP A 210 -0.05 0.71 -2.94
CA ASP A 210 0.35 -0.21 -1.86
C ASP A 210 1.62 0.24 -1.16
N LEU A 211 2.53 0.87 -1.90
CA LEU A 211 3.68 1.57 -1.33
C LEU A 211 3.30 2.88 -0.64
N HIS A 212 2.03 3.31 -0.78
CA HIS A 212 1.51 4.58 -0.28
C HIS A 212 2.32 5.81 -0.73
N CYS A 213 2.82 5.80 -1.98
CA CYS A 213 3.53 6.93 -2.60
C CYS A 213 2.67 7.65 -3.63
N GLY A 214 2.87 8.97 -3.74
CA GLY A 214 2.26 9.77 -4.79
C GLY A 214 2.94 9.50 -6.14
N ILE A 215 2.15 9.44 -7.21
CA ILE A 215 2.69 9.31 -8.56
C ILE A 215 3.07 10.69 -9.08
N PHE A 216 4.35 10.88 -9.42
CA PHE A 216 4.83 12.08 -10.08
C PHE A 216 4.76 11.91 -11.60
N ASP A 217 3.99 12.77 -12.26
CA ASP A 217 3.99 12.94 -13.70
C ASP A 217 4.79 14.21 -14.06
N SER A 218 5.80 14.06 -14.90
CA SER A 218 6.71 15.16 -15.26
C SER A 218 6.01 16.22 -16.13
N ASP A 219 4.93 15.82 -16.81
CA ASP A 219 4.22 16.66 -17.79
C ASP A 219 2.91 17.25 -17.22
N SER A 220 2.54 16.90 -15.98
CA SER A 220 1.39 17.47 -15.30
C SER A 220 1.85 18.37 -14.15
N ASP A 221 1.64 19.69 -14.29
CA ASP A 221 1.89 20.67 -13.22
C ASP A 221 0.97 20.46 -11.99
N THR A 222 -0.04 19.61 -12.12
CA THR A 222 -0.95 19.21 -11.05
C THR A 222 -0.59 17.82 -10.56
N MET A 223 -0.14 17.68 -9.31
CA MET A 223 -0.13 16.38 -8.63
C MET A 223 -1.49 15.72 -8.84
N SER A 224 -1.54 14.58 -9.55
CA SER A 224 -2.80 13.89 -9.79
C SER A 224 -3.46 13.64 -8.44
N SER A 225 -4.74 14.00 -8.31
CA SER A 225 -5.46 13.86 -7.05
C SER A 225 -5.43 12.39 -6.63
N ASP A 226 -4.66 12.10 -5.58
CA ASP A 226 -4.51 10.76 -5.04
C ASP A 226 -5.78 10.40 -4.27
N ARG A 227 -6.84 10.09 -5.03
CA ARG A 227 -8.16 9.74 -4.50
C ARG A 227 -8.08 8.56 -3.53
N ALA A 228 -7.16 7.63 -3.74
CA ALA A 228 -6.94 6.50 -2.86
C ALA A 228 -6.41 6.99 -1.51
N ARG A 229 -5.39 7.86 -1.49
CA ARG A 229 -4.86 8.46 -0.27
C ARG A 229 -5.86 9.36 0.44
N VAL A 230 -6.68 10.13 -0.30
CA VAL A 230 -7.79 10.91 0.28
C VAL A 230 -8.79 10.01 0.99
N THR A 231 -9.21 8.94 0.31
CA THR A 231 -10.13 7.97 0.87
C THR A 231 -9.54 7.33 2.12
N GLN A 232 -8.30 6.86 2.05
CA GLN A 232 -7.58 6.24 3.17
C GLN A 232 -7.42 7.21 4.36
N ALA A 233 -7.03 8.47 4.12
CA ALA A 233 -6.90 9.47 5.17
C ALA A 233 -8.24 9.72 5.88
N ARG A 234 -9.33 9.82 5.11
CA ARG A 234 -10.68 9.98 5.67
C ARG A 234 -11.07 8.78 6.52
N GLU A 235 -10.76 7.57 6.06
CA GLU A 235 -11.06 6.34 6.79
C GLU A 235 -10.24 6.21 8.08
N ILE A 236 -8.98 6.66 8.07
CA ILE A 236 -8.15 6.74 9.28
C ILE A 236 -8.81 7.67 10.29
N VAL A 237 -9.20 8.89 9.87
CA VAL A 237 -9.86 9.86 10.76
C VAL A 237 -11.20 9.31 11.25
N ALA A 238 -12.01 8.69 10.38
CA ALA A 238 -13.28 8.07 10.75
C ALA A 238 -13.09 6.95 11.79
N THR A 239 -12.05 6.13 11.60
CA THR A 239 -11.70 5.05 12.55
C THR A 239 -11.31 5.63 13.91
N LEU A 240 -10.50 6.69 13.94
CA LEU A 240 -10.10 7.37 15.17
C LEU A 240 -11.28 8.07 15.88
N ALA A 241 -12.26 8.54 15.12
CA ALA A 241 -13.50 9.10 15.63
C ALA A 241 -14.51 8.03 16.11
N GLY A 242 -14.18 6.74 15.99
CA GLY A 242 -15.06 5.64 16.42
C GLY A 242 -16.27 5.40 15.51
N VAL A 243 -16.21 5.90 14.27
CA VAL A 243 -17.26 5.69 13.26
C VAL A 243 -17.23 4.22 12.83
N PRO A 244 -18.39 3.57 12.64
CA PRO A 244 -18.40 2.21 12.12
C PRO A 244 -18.10 2.16 10.61
N PRO A 245 -17.52 1.07 10.09
CA PRO A 245 -17.06 0.97 8.70
C PRO A 245 -18.13 1.23 7.62
N TRP A 246 -19.39 0.91 7.89
CA TRP A 246 -20.50 1.10 6.93
C TRP A 246 -20.92 2.57 6.77
N ASP A 247 -20.51 3.46 7.67
CA ASP A 247 -20.82 4.88 7.62
C ASP A 247 -19.67 5.74 7.07
N PHE A 248 -18.52 5.14 6.75
CA PHE A 248 -17.31 5.83 6.29
C PHE A 248 -17.53 6.70 5.05
N ASP A 249 -18.41 6.28 4.13
CA ASP A 249 -18.69 7.05 2.92
C ASP A 249 -19.46 8.34 3.21
N SER A 250 -20.33 8.31 4.21
CA SER A 250 -21.14 9.46 4.66
C SER A 250 -20.42 10.33 5.69
N TYR A 251 -19.32 9.84 6.26
CA TYR A 251 -18.55 10.55 7.27
C TYR A 251 -17.79 11.72 6.65
N ARG A 252 -18.06 12.92 7.15
CA ARG A 252 -17.33 14.17 6.83
C ARG A 252 -17.00 14.32 5.32
N PRO A 253 -18.01 14.36 4.43
CA PRO A 253 -17.79 14.46 2.99
C PRO A 253 -17.09 15.78 2.59
N ASP A 254 -17.16 16.80 3.45
CA ASP A 254 -16.46 18.08 3.35
C ASP A 254 -14.92 17.95 3.34
N LEU A 255 -14.37 16.90 3.96
CA LEU A 255 -12.92 16.66 3.96
C LEU A 255 -12.40 16.37 2.56
N ASN A 256 -13.18 15.66 1.73
CA ASN A 256 -12.81 15.39 0.34
C ASN A 256 -12.75 16.68 -0.49
N ALA A 257 -13.64 17.63 -0.20
CA ALA A 257 -13.67 18.94 -0.86
C ALA A 257 -12.53 19.87 -0.38
N SER A 258 -12.01 19.62 0.82
CA SER A 258 -10.91 20.38 1.43
C SER A 258 -9.52 19.94 0.95
N TYR A 259 -9.46 18.88 0.13
CA TYR A 259 -8.24 18.41 -0.51
C TYR A 259 -7.65 19.47 -1.45
N GLY A 260 -6.39 19.86 -1.21
CA GLY A 260 -5.70 20.93 -1.97
C GLY A 260 -5.73 22.31 -1.32
N ALA A 261 -6.36 22.47 -0.15
CA ALA A 261 -6.20 23.67 0.66
C ALA A 261 -4.74 23.80 1.15
N LEU A 262 -4.15 25.00 1.02
CA LEU A 262 -2.76 25.27 1.38
C LEU A 262 -2.47 25.17 2.89
N SER A 263 -3.49 25.15 3.74
CA SER A 263 -3.32 25.10 5.20
C SER A 263 -3.37 23.67 5.71
N ALA A 264 -2.30 23.25 6.39
CA ALA A 264 -2.27 21.98 7.11
C ALA A 264 -3.09 22.02 8.42
N ILE A 265 -3.37 23.21 8.95
CA ILE A 265 -4.05 23.42 10.23
C ILE A 265 -5.39 24.12 9.99
N HIS A 266 -6.46 23.54 10.52
CA HIS A 266 -7.83 24.07 10.46
C HIS A 266 -8.29 24.44 11.86
N PRO A 267 -8.26 25.74 12.24
CA PRO A 267 -8.58 26.17 13.60
C PRO A 267 -9.99 25.73 14.01
N GLY A 268 -10.11 25.06 15.16
CA GLY A 268 -11.39 24.58 15.70
C GLY A 268 -11.87 23.25 15.12
N ASP A 269 -11.16 22.66 14.16
CA ASP A 269 -11.50 21.37 13.55
C ASP A 269 -10.28 20.42 13.58
N LEU A 270 -10.22 19.62 14.64
CA LEU A 270 -9.14 18.65 14.83
C LEU A 270 -9.16 17.55 13.77
N GLU A 271 -10.34 17.11 13.34
CA GLU A 271 -10.50 16.05 12.34
C GLU A 271 -10.00 16.53 10.98
N ALA A 272 -10.36 17.75 10.57
CA ALA A 272 -9.83 18.35 9.34
C ALA A 272 -8.33 18.61 9.42
N THR A 273 -7.83 19.06 10.57
CA THR A 273 -6.38 19.23 10.81
C THR A 273 -5.65 17.91 10.68
N LEU A 274 -6.12 16.86 11.35
CA LEU A 274 -5.52 15.53 11.27
C LEU A 274 -5.57 14.96 9.84
N PHE A 275 -6.70 15.11 9.16
CA PHE A 275 -6.86 14.74 7.76
C PHE A 275 -5.82 15.43 6.87
N SER A 276 -5.68 16.76 6.97
CA SER A 276 -4.67 17.52 6.21
C SER A 276 -3.24 17.14 6.59
N MET A 277 -2.96 16.82 7.86
CA MET A 277 -1.63 16.36 8.29
C MET A 277 -1.29 14.97 7.75
N ILE A 278 -2.24 14.03 7.72
CA ILE A 278 -2.05 12.68 7.15
C ILE A 278 -1.77 12.77 5.63
N LEU A 279 -2.47 13.68 4.94
CA LEU A 279 -2.26 13.90 3.51
C LEU A 279 -0.93 14.57 3.17
N THR A 280 -0.42 15.41 4.06
CA THR A 280 0.85 16.14 3.84
C THR A 280 2.07 15.36 4.31
N SER A 281 1.95 14.56 5.37
CA SER A 281 3.04 13.79 5.96
C SER A 281 2.86 12.28 5.82
N HIS A 282 3.70 11.67 4.98
CA HIS A 282 3.72 10.21 4.77
C HIS A 282 4.12 9.45 6.03
N SER A 283 5.13 9.95 6.76
CA SER A 283 5.60 9.33 8.00
C SER A 283 4.52 9.34 9.08
N LEU A 284 3.74 10.43 9.18
CA LEU A 284 2.59 10.48 10.09
C LEU A 284 1.50 9.50 9.66
N ALA A 285 1.14 9.46 8.38
CA ALA A 285 0.14 8.52 7.86
C ALA A 285 0.51 7.07 8.20
N GLN A 286 1.77 6.68 7.93
CA GLN A 286 2.29 5.35 8.22
C GLN A 286 2.32 5.06 9.73
N TRP A 287 2.74 6.02 10.55
CA TRP A 287 2.76 5.87 12.00
C TRP A 287 1.35 5.68 12.57
N VAL A 288 0.38 6.51 12.18
CA VAL A 288 -1.02 6.36 12.62
C VAL A 288 -1.55 4.98 12.20
N ARG A 289 -1.29 4.55 10.95
CA ARG A 289 -1.68 3.22 10.46
C ARG A 289 -1.07 2.09 11.30
N SER A 290 0.20 2.20 11.67
CA SER A 290 0.87 1.20 12.50
C SER A 290 0.28 1.07 13.91
N GLY A 291 -0.39 2.11 14.39
CA GLY A 291 -1.08 2.10 15.69
C GLY A 291 -2.55 1.66 15.64
N LEU A 292 -3.14 1.43 14.46
CA LEU A 292 -4.53 0.99 14.33
C LEU A 292 -4.65 -0.52 14.62
N GLU A 293 -5.82 -0.93 15.15
CA GLU A 293 -6.12 -2.34 15.37
C GLU A 293 -6.08 -3.12 14.02
N PRO A 294 -5.45 -4.30 13.98
CA PRO A 294 -5.46 -5.15 12.79
C PRO A 294 -6.89 -5.38 12.27
N PHE A 295 -7.04 -5.44 10.95
CA PHE A 295 -8.34 -5.64 10.28
C PHE A 295 -9.38 -4.51 10.47
N THR A 296 -8.99 -3.36 11.03
CA THR A 296 -9.79 -2.13 10.85
C THR A 296 -9.69 -1.66 9.40
N PRO A 297 -10.73 -1.01 8.84
CA PRO A 297 -10.81 -0.81 7.39
C PRO A 297 -9.61 -0.11 6.72
N PRO A 298 -8.88 0.82 7.38
CA PRO A 298 -7.68 1.40 6.80
C PRO A 298 -6.51 0.40 6.66
N VAL A 299 -6.40 -0.57 7.57
CA VAL A 299 -5.29 -1.54 7.64
C VAL A 299 -5.72 -2.97 7.29
N ASP A 300 -6.97 -3.17 6.92
CA ASP A 300 -7.52 -4.46 6.54
C ASP A 300 -6.93 -4.92 5.20
N PRO A 301 -6.11 -5.99 5.18
CA PRO A 301 -5.46 -6.46 3.97
C PRO A 301 -6.49 -6.95 2.94
N PHE A 302 -7.60 -7.57 3.36
CA PHE A 302 -8.59 -8.10 2.42
C PHE A 302 -9.33 -6.97 1.69
N ARG A 303 -9.65 -5.90 2.42
CA ARG A 303 -10.26 -4.70 1.86
C ARG A 303 -9.34 -3.95 0.90
N GLN A 304 -8.05 -3.84 1.22
CA GLN A 304 -7.05 -3.26 0.31
C GLN A 304 -6.96 -4.07 -1.00
N ILE A 305 -6.95 -5.40 -0.90
CA ILE A 305 -7.00 -6.28 -2.07
C ILE A 305 -8.27 -6.05 -2.90
N GLN A 306 -9.43 -5.92 -2.27
CA GLN A 306 -10.70 -5.61 -2.94
C GLN A 306 -10.65 -4.25 -3.68
N GLN A 307 -10.14 -3.20 -3.03
CA GLN A 307 -9.99 -1.87 -3.63
C GLN A 307 -9.06 -1.92 -4.85
N ARG A 308 -7.95 -2.65 -4.74
CA ARG A 308 -6.98 -2.84 -5.82
C ARG A 308 -7.58 -3.57 -7.02
N VAL A 309 -8.34 -4.64 -6.79
CA VAL A 309 -9.08 -5.33 -7.87
C VAL A 309 -10.08 -4.39 -8.55
N SER A 310 -10.78 -3.57 -7.76
CA SER A 310 -11.73 -2.58 -8.31
C SER A 310 -11.02 -1.55 -9.20
N LYS A 311 -9.82 -1.09 -8.81
CA LYS A 311 -8.97 -0.22 -9.62
C LYS A 311 -8.52 -0.91 -10.91
N ILE A 312 -8.05 -2.16 -10.85
CA ILE A 312 -7.63 -2.94 -12.02
C ILE A 312 -8.78 -3.02 -13.05
N ILE A 313 -10.00 -3.31 -12.60
CA ILE A 313 -11.18 -3.36 -13.45
C ILE A 313 -11.50 -1.98 -14.05
N SER A 314 -11.49 -0.93 -13.23
CA SER A 314 -11.71 0.44 -13.71
C SER A 314 -10.67 0.86 -14.76
N GLU A 315 -9.43 0.41 -14.64
CA GLU A 315 -8.35 0.69 -15.58
C GLU A 315 -8.49 -0.09 -16.89
N LEU A 316 -8.96 -1.33 -16.82
CA LEU A 316 -9.34 -2.12 -17.99
C LEU A 316 -10.48 -1.44 -18.78
N ASP A 317 -11.50 -0.95 -18.09
CA ASP A 317 -12.62 -0.22 -18.70
C ASP A 317 -12.18 1.11 -19.31
N ALA A 318 -11.32 1.85 -18.59
CA ALA A 318 -10.76 3.10 -19.08
C ALA A 318 -9.89 2.87 -20.31
N TYR A 319 -9.11 1.79 -20.36
CA TYR A 319 -8.30 1.41 -21.52
C TYR A 319 -9.18 1.06 -22.72
N SER A 320 -10.22 0.28 -22.49
CA SER A 320 -11.13 -0.17 -23.55
C SER A 320 -11.97 0.96 -24.12
N SER A 321 -12.36 1.91 -23.27
CA SER A 321 -13.03 3.14 -23.69
C SER A 321 -12.11 4.03 -24.52
N ALA A 322 -10.84 4.18 -24.12
CA ALA A 322 -9.86 4.98 -24.86
C ALA A 322 -9.57 4.39 -26.26
N LEU A 323 -9.61 3.07 -26.43
CA LEU A 323 -9.43 2.45 -27.75
C LEU A 323 -10.62 2.62 -28.70
N ARG A 324 -11.81 2.86 -28.15
CA ARG A 324 -13.03 3.11 -28.94
C ARG A 324 -13.11 4.56 -29.41
N ASP A 325 -12.42 5.48 -28.74
CA ASP A 325 -12.41 6.90 -29.04
C ASP A 325 -11.01 7.37 -29.47
N PRO A 326 -10.77 7.59 -30.77
CA PRO A 326 -9.48 8.07 -31.29
C PRO A 326 -9.02 9.41 -30.68
N SER A 327 -9.96 10.24 -30.20
CA SER A 327 -9.62 11.53 -29.58
C SER A 327 -9.03 11.39 -28.17
N LEU A 328 -9.37 10.31 -27.46
CA LEU A 328 -8.81 9.94 -26.16
C LEU A 328 -7.53 9.11 -26.27
N ALA A 329 -7.30 8.48 -27.43
CA ALA A 329 -6.09 7.73 -27.73
C ALA A 329 -4.86 8.66 -27.78
N ASP A 330 -4.94 9.80 -28.48
CA ASP A 330 -3.84 10.77 -28.61
C ASP A 330 -3.39 11.36 -27.26
N SER A 331 -4.30 11.46 -26.28
CA SER A 331 -3.99 11.99 -24.93
C SER A 331 -3.32 10.97 -24.01
N ARG A 332 -3.38 9.67 -24.34
CA ARG A 332 -2.82 8.58 -23.51
C ARG A 332 -1.65 7.85 -24.15
N HIS A 333 -1.38 8.08 -25.44
CA HIS A 333 -0.27 7.49 -26.18
C HIS A 333 1.05 8.25 -26.05
N THR A 334 1.08 9.44 -25.44
CA THR A 334 2.29 10.27 -25.43
C THR A 334 3.27 9.99 -24.28
N HIS A 335 2.87 9.37 -23.18
CA HIS A 335 3.78 9.26 -22.02
C HIS A 335 3.77 7.86 -21.38
N GLY A 336 4.88 7.15 -21.59
CA GLY A 336 5.34 6.03 -20.75
C GLY A 336 4.71 4.63 -20.91
N LYS A 337 3.60 4.48 -21.63
CA LYS A 337 2.78 3.24 -21.60
C LYS A 337 3.28 2.04 -22.42
N ASP A 338 4.28 2.20 -23.29
CA ASP A 338 4.76 1.08 -24.12
C ASP A 338 5.61 0.06 -23.33
N ILE A 339 6.25 0.48 -22.23
CA ILE A 339 7.13 -0.40 -21.45
C ILE A 339 6.35 -1.28 -20.47
N GLU A 340 5.31 -0.72 -19.83
CA GLU A 340 4.44 -1.44 -18.90
C GLU A 340 3.40 -2.32 -19.63
N GLY A 341 3.34 -2.25 -20.96
CA GLY A 341 2.42 -3.03 -21.77
C GLY A 341 0.95 -2.61 -21.67
N PRO A 342 0.08 -3.27 -22.47
CA PRO A 342 -1.33 -2.92 -22.58
C PRO A 342 -2.14 -3.31 -21.32
N ARG A 343 -3.10 -2.46 -20.93
CA ARG A 343 -4.09 -2.72 -19.85
C ARG A 343 -5.25 -3.60 -20.36
N ASN A 344 -4.91 -4.74 -20.96
CA ASN A 344 -5.87 -5.63 -21.58
C ASN A 344 -6.44 -6.66 -20.59
N VAL A 345 -7.37 -7.50 -21.07
CA VAL A 345 -8.02 -8.54 -20.27
C VAL A 345 -7.02 -9.56 -19.70
N ILE A 346 -5.96 -9.87 -20.46
CA ILE A 346 -4.91 -10.80 -20.03
C ILE A 346 -4.23 -10.28 -18.77
N TRP A 347 -3.77 -9.03 -18.81
CA TRP A 347 -3.15 -8.36 -17.68
C TRP A 347 -4.10 -8.31 -16.47
N ALA A 348 -5.34 -7.85 -16.67
CA ALA A 348 -6.31 -7.72 -15.59
C ALA A 348 -6.60 -9.07 -14.93
N ALA A 349 -6.83 -10.12 -15.72
CA ALA A 349 -7.08 -11.47 -15.22
C ALA A 349 -5.91 -12.02 -14.42
N THR A 350 -4.67 -11.87 -14.92
CA THR A 350 -3.46 -12.30 -14.19
C THR A 350 -3.33 -11.58 -12.85
N GLN A 351 -3.51 -10.25 -12.82
CA GLN A 351 -3.43 -9.51 -11.56
C GLN A 351 -4.52 -9.93 -10.58
N ILE A 352 -5.78 -10.03 -11.01
CA ILE A 352 -6.89 -10.46 -10.16
C ILE A 352 -6.64 -11.85 -9.58
N GLN A 353 -6.12 -12.78 -10.38
CA GLN A 353 -5.80 -14.13 -9.92
C GLN A 353 -4.72 -14.13 -8.84
N HIS A 354 -3.65 -13.34 -9.01
CA HIS A 354 -2.62 -13.17 -7.97
C HIS A 354 -3.20 -12.61 -6.66
N TRP A 355 -4.14 -11.66 -6.75
CA TRP A 355 -4.81 -11.10 -5.58
C TRP A 355 -5.67 -12.11 -4.84
N VAL A 356 -6.40 -12.95 -5.57
CA VAL A 356 -7.18 -14.06 -4.98
C VAL A 356 -6.26 -15.08 -4.32
N GLN A 357 -5.13 -15.43 -4.95
CA GLN A 357 -4.12 -16.32 -4.36
C GLN A 357 -3.49 -15.72 -3.10
N ARG A 358 -3.27 -14.40 -3.06
CA ARG A 358 -2.79 -13.73 -1.84
C ARG A 358 -3.80 -13.85 -0.70
N ILE A 359 -5.10 -13.71 -0.97
CA ILE A 359 -6.15 -13.97 0.03
C ILE A 359 -6.07 -15.41 0.52
N GLU A 360 -5.99 -16.38 -0.38
CA GLU A 360 -5.90 -17.81 -0.05
C GLU A 360 -4.69 -18.12 0.84
N LYS A 361 -3.52 -17.55 0.51
CA LYS A 361 -2.31 -17.67 1.34
C LYS A 361 -2.51 -17.05 2.72
N LEU A 362 -3.10 -15.86 2.81
CA LEU A 362 -3.40 -15.22 4.10
C LEU A 362 -4.36 -16.05 4.95
N LEU A 363 -5.32 -16.75 4.33
CA LEU A 363 -6.26 -17.64 5.01
C LEU A 363 -5.61 -18.95 5.49
N SER A 364 -4.65 -19.47 4.74
CA SER A 364 -4.02 -20.77 5.00
C SER A 364 -2.94 -20.73 6.08
N ARG A 365 -2.41 -19.54 6.42
CA ARG A 365 -1.20 -19.34 7.27
C ARG A 365 -1.39 -19.52 8.80
N GLY A 366 -2.35 -20.32 9.26
CA GLY A 366 -2.68 -20.39 10.69
C GLY A 366 -2.54 -21.76 11.33
N SER A 367 -1.57 -21.93 12.24
CA SER A 367 -1.71 -22.87 13.38
C SER A 367 -2.81 -22.41 14.36
N ASN A 368 -3.29 -21.17 14.21
CA ASN A 368 -4.52 -20.63 14.79
C ASN A 368 -5.44 -20.06 13.68
N PRO A 369 -6.76 -20.31 13.72
CA PRO A 369 -7.68 -19.71 12.77
C PRO A 369 -7.71 -18.19 12.91
N LEU A 370 -7.76 -17.47 11.79
CA LEU A 370 -7.95 -16.02 11.76
C LEU A 370 -9.19 -15.60 12.58
N PRO A 371 -9.19 -14.40 13.20
CA PRO A 371 -10.36 -13.88 13.89
C PRO A 371 -11.60 -13.83 12.99
N GLU A 372 -12.79 -14.02 13.56
CA GLU A 372 -14.06 -14.03 12.82
C GLU A 372 -14.24 -12.77 11.94
N LYS A 373 -13.89 -11.59 12.46
CA LYS A 373 -13.93 -10.33 11.70
C LYS A 373 -13.04 -10.36 10.45
N ALA A 374 -11.84 -10.93 10.57
CA ALA A 374 -10.89 -11.05 9.46
C ALA A 374 -11.40 -12.05 8.41
N ARG A 375 -11.95 -13.20 8.86
CA ARG A 375 -12.59 -14.20 7.98
C ARG A 375 -13.79 -13.62 7.24
N ALA A 376 -14.63 -12.84 7.93
CA ALA A 376 -15.76 -12.15 7.33
C ALA A 376 -15.32 -11.10 6.30
N SER A 377 -14.23 -10.37 6.56
CA SER A 377 -13.68 -9.42 5.58
C SER A 377 -13.09 -10.11 4.34
N ALA A 378 -12.37 -11.22 4.54
CA ALA A 378 -11.88 -12.06 3.45
C ALA A 378 -13.02 -12.58 2.57
N ALA A 379 -14.07 -13.14 3.19
CA ALA A 379 -15.26 -13.61 2.48
C ALA A 379 -15.95 -12.48 1.69
N ARG A 380 -16.17 -11.32 2.31
CA ARG A 380 -16.75 -10.14 1.64
C ARG A 380 -15.93 -9.73 0.43
N SER A 381 -14.60 -9.69 0.58
CA SER A 381 -13.68 -9.27 -0.48
C SER A 381 -13.75 -10.24 -1.66
N LEU A 382 -13.70 -11.55 -1.39
CA LEU A 382 -13.82 -12.60 -2.41
C LEU A 382 -15.18 -12.57 -3.14
N VAL A 383 -16.28 -12.42 -2.40
CA VAL A 383 -17.64 -12.30 -2.96
C VAL A 383 -17.75 -11.06 -3.85
N THR A 384 -17.20 -9.92 -3.41
CA THR A 384 -17.21 -8.67 -4.19
C THR A 384 -16.37 -8.79 -5.45
N ILE A 385 -15.19 -9.42 -5.36
CA ILE A 385 -14.33 -9.70 -6.53
C ILE A 385 -15.08 -10.59 -7.53
N LEU A 386 -15.67 -11.70 -7.05
CA LEU A 386 -16.42 -12.63 -7.89
C LEU A 386 -17.61 -11.94 -8.58
N LYS A 387 -18.39 -11.15 -7.83
CA LYS A 387 -19.50 -10.36 -8.34
C LYS A 387 -19.05 -9.36 -9.41
N SER A 388 -17.93 -8.68 -9.15
CA SER A 388 -17.35 -7.73 -10.09
C SER A 388 -16.97 -8.44 -11.40
N VAL A 389 -16.23 -9.54 -11.33
CA VAL A 389 -15.86 -10.33 -12.54
C VAL A 389 -17.09 -10.87 -13.26
N ALA A 390 -18.10 -11.38 -12.54
CA ALA A 390 -19.34 -11.89 -13.14
C ALA A 390 -20.12 -10.81 -13.90
N ASN A 391 -20.13 -9.57 -13.40
CA ASN A 391 -20.77 -8.44 -14.07
C ASN A 391 -20.00 -7.97 -15.33
N HIS A 392 -18.73 -8.33 -15.49
CA HIS A 392 -17.91 -8.00 -16.65
C HIS A 392 -17.98 -9.07 -17.76
N ASN A 393 -19.14 -9.71 -17.92
CA ASN A 393 -19.42 -10.58 -19.07
C ASN A 393 -19.82 -9.77 -20.31
N THR A 394 -18.90 -8.95 -20.81
CA THR A 394 -19.09 -8.20 -22.06
C THR A 394 -17.89 -8.40 -22.96
N GLU A 395 -18.12 -8.61 -24.27
CA GLU A 395 -17.06 -8.59 -25.27
C GLU A 395 -16.68 -7.13 -25.61
N SER A 396 -16.39 -6.35 -24.57
CA SER A 396 -16.17 -4.92 -24.73
C SER A 396 -14.70 -4.56 -24.98
N HIS A 397 -13.79 -5.52 -24.78
CA HIS A 397 -12.34 -5.31 -24.83
C HIS A 397 -11.74 -5.80 -26.16
N PRO A 398 -10.61 -5.22 -26.61
CA PRO A 398 -9.90 -5.67 -27.80
C PRO A 398 -9.19 -7.01 -27.58
N GLY A 399 -9.17 -7.88 -28.58
CA GLY A 399 -8.46 -9.15 -28.49
C GLY A 399 -8.79 -10.10 -29.65
N PRO A 400 -7.90 -11.06 -29.97
CA PRO A 400 -8.14 -12.01 -31.06
C PRO A 400 -9.13 -13.12 -30.68
N THR A 401 -9.21 -13.49 -29.41
CA THR A 401 -10.09 -14.57 -28.92
C THR A 401 -11.20 -14.02 -28.01
N ALA A 402 -12.23 -14.83 -27.74
CA ALA A 402 -13.27 -14.46 -26.77
C ALA A 402 -12.68 -14.23 -25.36
N ASP A 403 -11.65 -15.00 -24.97
CA ASP A 403 -10.94 -14.84 -23.69
C ASP A 403 -10.16 -13.54 -23.58
N ASP A 404 -9.66 -13.03 -24.71
CA ASP A 404 -8.92 -11.77 -24.73
C ASP A 404 -9.85 -10.55 -24.75
N ARG A 405 -11.12 -10.76 -25.10
CA ARG A 405 -12.14 -9.70 -25.22
C ARG A 405 -13.08 -9.60 -24.02
N ASN A 406 -13.08 -10.61 -23.14
CA ASN A 406 -14.07 -10.74 -22.07
C ASN A 406 -13.42 -11.31 -20.80
N LEU A 407 -13.39 -10.49 -19.73
CA LEU A 407 -12.80 -10.85 -18.44
C LEU A 407 -13.48 -12.06 -17.80
N TYR A 408 -14.80 -12.14 -17.89
CA TYR A 408 -15.57 -13.26 -17.37
C TYR A 408 -15.19 -14.58 -18.06
N MET A 409 -15.06 -14.58 -19.40
CA MET A 409 -14.74 -15.78 -20.16
C MET A 409 -13.36 -16.33 -19.77
N ARG A 410 -12.39 -15.44 -19.58
CA ARG A 410 -11.02 -15.81 -19.21
C ARG A 410 -10.89 -16.40 -17.81
N LEU A 411 -11.61 -15.84 -16.83
CA LEU A 411 -11.47 -16.26 -15.43
C LEU A 411 -12.41 -17.40 -15.05
N ILE A 412 -13.63 -17.43 -15.60
CA ILE A 412 -14.71 -18.34 -15.17
C ILE A 412 -15.32 -19.10 -16.35
N GLY A 413 -15.63 -18.41 -17.46
CA GLY A 413 -16.54 -18.92 -18.49
C GLY A 413 -15.98 -20.08 -19.33
N ASN A 414 -14.75 -19.97 -19.85
CA ASN A 414 -14.21 -20.94 -20.81
C ASN A 414 -13.56 -22.17 -20.16
N HIS A 415 -12.99 -21.99 -18.97
CA HIS A 415 -12.26 -23.04 -18.26
C HIS A 415 -12.63 -23.02 -16.77
N ASP A 416 -12.80 -24.21 -16.20
CA ASP A 416 -12.92 -24.34 -14.75
C ASP A 416 -11.52 -24.20 -14.12
N THR A 417 -11.19 -22.96 -13.74
CA THR A 417 -9.95 -22.61 -13.06
C THR A 417 -10.06 -22.74 -11.54
N GLY A 418 -11.24 -23.07 -11.01
CA GLY A 418 -11.52 -22.96 -9.58
C GLY A 418 -11.46 -21.52 -9.05
N PHE A 419 -11.66 -20.51 -9.92
CA PHE A 419 -11.56 -19.09 -9.54
C PHE A 419 -12.36 -18.79 -8.25
N VAL A 420 -11.66 -18.29 -7.22
CA VAL A 420 -12.18 -17.96 -5.88
C VAL A 420 -12.68 -19.17 -5.05
N TYR A 421 -12.93 -20.33 -5.66
CA TYR A 421 -13.48 -21.51 -4.99
C TYR A 421 -12.59 -22.00 -3.85
N SER A 422 -11.28 -22.21 -4.09
CA SER A 422 -10.34 -22.73 -3.08
C SER A 422 -10.28 -21.82 -1.84
N ALA A 423 -10.25 -20.50 -2.05
CA ALA A 423 -10.23 -19.53 -0.96
C ALA A 423 -11.57 -19.49 -0.17
N LEU A 424 -12.72 -19.58 -0.85
CA LEU A 424 -14.02 -19.64 -0.17
C LEU A 424 -14.26 -20.97 0.54
N GLU A 425 -13.65 -22.06 0.09
CA GLU A 425 -13.71 -23.36 0.77
C GLU A 425 -13.08 -23.31 2.17
N LEU A 426 -12.08 -22.45 2.37
CA LEU A 426 -11.50 -22.19 3.69
C LEU A 426 -12.42 -21.38 4.62
N LEU A 427 -13.52 -20.82 4.10
CA LEU A 427 -14.44 -19.88 4.76
C LEU A 427 -15.88 -20.42 4.88
N VAL A 428 -16.04 -21.74 4.98
CA VAL A 428 -17.36 -22.40 5.08
C VAL A 428 -18.21 -21.95 6.28
N ASP A 429 -17.59 -21.42 7.32
CA ASP A 429 -18.22 -20.86 8.52
C ASP A 429 -18.92 -19.51 8.26
N GLN A 430 -18.56 -18.80 7.18
CA GLN A 430 -19.06 -17.45 6.88
C GLN A 430 -20.43 -17.46 6.18
N SER A 431 -21.42 -18.10 6.82
CA SER A 431 -22.75 -18.38 6.26
C SER A 431 -23.58 -17.14 5.89
N GLN A 432 -23.23 -15.96 6.40
CA GLN A 432 -23.90 -14.68 6.11
C GLN A 432 -23.79 -14.25 4.64
N PHE A 433 -22.84 -14.78 3.87
CA PHE A 433 -22.67 -14.45 2.45
C PHE A 433 -23.40 -15.42 1.49
N THR A 434 -24.12 -16.42 2.01
CA THR A 434 -24.77 -17.44 1.18
C THR A 434 -25.79 -16.87 0.20
N GLU A 435 -26.64 -15.94 0.62
CA GLU A 435 -27.66 -15.33 -0.24
C GLU A 435 -27.04 -14.54 -1.40
N GLU A 436 -25.95 -13.81 -1.13
CA GLU A 436 -25.24 -13.07 -2.18
C GLU A 436 -24.53 -14.01 -3.17
N LEU A 437 -23.91 -15.08 -2.67
CA LEU A 437 -23.33 -16.12 -3.52
C LEU A 437 -24.37 -16.77 -4.43
N GLU A 438 -25.60 -17.01 -3.95
CA GLU A 438 -26.67 -17.56 -4.79
C GLU A 438 -27.12 -16.61 -5.89
N ALA A 439 -27.27 -15.32 -5.57
CA ALA A 439 -27.57 -14.32 -6.58
C ALA A 439 -26.48 -14.25 -7.66
N ILE A 440 -25.21 -14.40 -7.27
CA ILE A 440 -24.08 -14.52 -8.19
C ILE A 440 -24.18 -15.82 -9.00
N MET A 441 -24.49 -16.97 -8.38
CA MET A 441 -24.64 -18.25 -9.08
C MET A 441 -25.75 -18.22 -10.14
N ASP A 442 -26.85 -17.54 -9.88
CA ASP A 442 -27.92 -17.33 -10.87
C ASP A 442 -27.43 -16.50 -12.05
N LEU A 443 -26.62 -15.48 -11.80
CA LEU A 443 -25.97 -14.68 -12.84
C LEU A 443 -24.99 -15.53 -13.68
N LEU A 444 -24.14 -16.31 -13.01
CA LEU A 444 -23.19 -17.23 -13.65
C LEU A 444 -23.89 -18.29 -14.52
N GLY A 445 -25.02 -18.80 -14.05
CA GLY A 445 -25.84 -19.74 -14.80
C GLY A 445 -26.39 -19.15 -16.11
N ARG A 446 -26.77 -17.86 -16.10
CA ARG A 446 -27.19 -17.14 -17.32
C ARG A 446 -26.02 -16.87 -18.27
N HIS A 447 -24.81 -16.72 -17.73
CA HIS A 447 -23.61 -16.44 -18.49
C HIS A 447 -22.93 -17.69 -19.06
N GLY A 448 -23.39 -18.88 -18.69
CA GLY A 448 -22.91 -20.14 -19.25
C GLY A 448 -21.62 -20.65 -18.58
N ALA A 449 -21.45 -20.45 -17.28
CA ALA A 449 -20.32 -20.99 -16.53
C ALA A 449 -20.19 -22.52 -16.69
N PRO A 450 -18.96 -23.09 -16.62
CA PRO A 450 -18.73 -24.52 -16.66
C PRO A 450 -19.55 -25.27 -15.61
N THR A 451 -20.14 -26.40 -16.00
CA THR A 451 -21.03 -27.17 -15.12
C THR A 451 -20.31 -27.70 -13.89
N SER A 452 -19.02 -28.02 -14.01
CA SER A 452 -18.16 -28.42 -12.88
C SER A 452 -18.01 -27.28 -11.86
N TYR A 453 -17.69 -26.07 -12.32
CA TYR A 453 -17.57 -24.89 -11.45
C TYR A 453 -18.89 -24.60 -10.72
N VAL A 454 -20.01 -24.62 -11.46
CA VAL A 454 -21.35 -24.39 -10.88
C VAL A 454 -21.71 -25.46 -9.86
N SER A 455 -21.39 -26.73 -10.13
CA SER A 455 -21.62 -27.83 -9.21
C SER A 455 -20.80 -27.67 -7.92
N ASN A 456 -19.53 -27.32 -8.04
CA ASN A 456 -18.62 -27.10 -6.91
C ASN A 456 -19.09 -25.94 -6.03
N MET A 457 -19.41 -24.79 -6.63
CA MET A 457 -19.92 -23.63 -5.89
C MET A 457 -21.26 -23.91 -5.20
N ARG A 458 -22.18 -24.65 -5.82
CA ARG A 458 -23.42 -25.08 -5.16
C ARG A 458 -23.15 -26.03 -3.98
N GLY A 459 -22.21 -26.96 -4.15
CA GLY A 459 -21.74 -27.82 -3.07
C GLY A 459 -21.19 -27.02 -1.88
N LEU A 460 -20.40 -25.99 -2.17
CA LEU A 460 -19.86 -25.06 -1.17
C LEU A 460 -20.97 -24.30 -0.43
N ILE A 461 -21.93 -23.71 -1.14
CA ILE A 461 -23.07 -22.99 -0.53
C ILE A 461 -23.87 -23.92 0.41
N ASN A 462 -24.09 -25.18 0.02
CA ASN A 462 -24.78 -26.16 0.87
C ASN A 462 -23.99 -26.52 2.14
N ARG A 463 -22.65 -26.57 2.05
CA ARG A 463 -21.78 -26.73 3.23
C ARG A 463 -21.87 -25.51 4.15
N MET A 464 -21.81 -24.29 3.59
CA MET A 464 -21.94 -23.05 4.36
C MET A 464 -23.25 -22.97 5.13
N ARG A 465 -24.36 -23.43 4.52
CA ARG A 465 -25.66 -23.51 5.20
C ARG A 465 -25.68 -24.53 6.33
N SER A 466 -25.06 -25.68 6.12
CA SER A 466 -24.97 -26.73 7.14
C SER A 466 -24.23 -26.22 8.39
N HIS A 467 -23.23 -25.34 8.20
CA HIS A 467 -22.51 -24.68 9.31
C HIS A 467 -23.36 -23.69 10.11
N ARG A 468 -24.43 -23.13 9.53
CA ARG A 468 -25.37 -22.24 10.22
C ARG A 468 -26.22 -22.97 11.27
N SER A 469 -26.24 -24.30 11.27
CA SER A 469 -26.98 -25.13 12.24
C SER A 469 -26.02 -25.88 13.16
N PRO A 470 -25.54 -25.23 14.23
CA PRO A 470 -26.10 -25.57 15.55
C PRO A 470 -26.09 -24.41 16.57
N ILE A 471 -27.10 -24.41 17.46
CA ILE A 471 -27.30 -23.64 18.72
C ILE A 471 -28.60 -22.83 18.67
N GLU A 472 -29.72 -23.54 18.82
CA GLU A 472 -30.94 -23.11 19.51
C GLU A 472 -31.91 -24.30 19.45
N GLY A 473 -31.85 -25.21 20.44
CA GLY A 473 -32.87 -26.25 20.57
C GLY A 473 -32.52 -27.59 21.23
N SER A 474 -31.26 -27.92 21.50
CA SER A 474 -30.94 -29.18 22.21
C SER A 474 -30.72 -28.93 23.69
N SER A 475 -31.81 -28.64 24.40
CA SER A 475 -31.89 -28.94 25.83
C SER A 475 -31.71 -30.45 26.00
N ALA A 476 -30.62 -30.78 26.68
CA ALA A 476 -30.41 -32.08 27.30
C ALA A 476 -31.70 -32.55 27.99
N THR A 477 -32.25 -33.67 27.52
CA THR A 477 -33.19 -34.47 28.30
C THR A 477 -32.68 -35.90 28.34
N THR A 478 -31.96 -36.15 29.42
CA THR A 478 -31.79 -37.39 30.18
C THR A 478 -32.71 -38.56 29.78
N ASN A 479 -32.10 -39.72 29.55
CA ASN A 479 -32.74 -41.03 29.60
C ASN A 479 -33.64 -41.17 30.86
N THR A 480 -34.93 -41.49 30.73
CA THR A 480 -35.65 -42.33 31.70
C THR A 480 -36.91 -42.97 31.08
N PHE A 481 -36.91 -44.30 31.11
CA PHE A 481 -38.00 -45.28 31.16
C PHE A 481 -39.46 -44.88 30.92
N THR A 482 -40.06 -45.69 30.05
CA THR A 482 -41.48 -46.02 29.90
C THR A 482 -42.20 -46.34 31.22
N ALA A 483 -43.32 -45.65 31.50
CA ALA A 483 -44.48 -46.21 32.20
C ALA A 483 -45.74 -45.37 31.98
N SER A 484 -46.82 -46.06 31.60
CA SER A 484 -48.18 -45.58 31.41
C SER A 484 -48.82 -45.06 32.71
N GLY A 485 -49.62 -44.00 32.63
CA GLY A 485 -50.41 -43.53 33.77
C GLY A 485 -51.37 -42.39 33.43
N THR A 486 -52.64 -42.73 33.29
CA THR A 486 -53.82 -41.85 33.19
C THR A 486 -54.03 -40.97 34.43
N GLY A 487 -54.51 -39.73 34.26
CA GLY A 487 -55.36 -39.10 35.28
C GLY A 487 -55.23 -37.59 35.52
N ARG A 488 -56.20 -36.83 34.99
CA ARG A 488 -57.05 -35.83 35.69
C ARG A 488 -56.42 -34.69 36.54
N SER A 489 -56.76 -33.47 36.11
CA SER A 489 -57.41 -32.38 36.89
C SER A 489 -56.61 -31.54 37.90
N GLY A 490 -56.67 -30.20 37.75
CA GLY A 490 -56.59 -29.27 38.90
C GLY A 490 -55.92 -27.91 38.69
N VAL A 491 -56.70 -26.94 38.17
CA VAL A 491 -56.87 -25.50 38.55
C VAL A 491 -55.68 -24.64 39.08
N PRO A 492 -55.60 -23.33 38.69
CA PRO A 492 -54.45 -22.43 38.84
C PRO A 492 -54.59 -21.40 39.98
N ARG A 493 -53.47 -20.74 40.32
CA ARG A 493 -53.28 -19.40 40.95
C ARG A 493 -51.77 -19.28 41.26
N SER A 494 -51.08 -18.15 41.10
CA SER A 494 -51.38 -16.84 41.69
C SER A 494 -50.60 -15.70 41.02
N ASP A 495 -51.22 -14.53 41.12
CA ASP A 495 -50.87 -13.20 40.61
C ASP A 495 -49.60 -12.57 41.21
N THR A 496 -48.94 -11.71 40.42
CA THR A 496 -48.21 -10.52 40.92
C THR A 496 -48.45 -9.31 39.98
N PRO A 497 -48.71 -8.10 40.52
CA PRO A 497 -49.21 -6.94 39.76
C PRO A 497 -48.13 -5.99 39.21
N PRO A 498 -48.48 -5.13 38.22
CA PRO A 498 -47.59 -4.10 37.67
C PRO A 498 -47.66 -2.79 38.47
N MET A 499 -46.51 -2.13 38.68
CA MET A 499 -46.45 -0.76 39.22
C MET A 499 -46.53 0.29 38.12
N THR A 500 -47.23 1.36 38.48
CA THR A 500 -47.80 2.46 37.69
C THR A 500 -46.87 3.64 37.44
N ASP A 501 -47.29 4.42 36.45
CA ASP A 501 -46.76 5.66 35.89
C ASP A 501 -46.43 6.80 36.88
N ILE A 502 -45.35 7.53 36.58
CA ILE A 502 -44.98 8.81 37.19
C ILE A 502 -45.04 9.91 36.11
N PRO A 503 -45.78 11.01 36.30
CA PRO A 503 -45.89 12.10 35.33
C PRO A 503 -44.70 13.09 35.41
N PRO A 504 -44.33 13.77 34.29
CA PRO A 504 -43.19 14.69 34.25
C PRO A 504 -43.50 16.10 34.78
N PRO A 505 -42.48 16.84 35.28
CA PRO A 505 -42.61 18.19 35.82
C PRO A 505 -42.72 19.31 34.76
N PRO A 506 -43.25 20.49 35.13
CA PRO A 506 -43.53 21.60 34.20
C PRO A 506 -42.28 22.41 33.77
N PRO A 507 -42.35 23.11 32.62
CA PRO A 507 -41.21 23.85 32.06
C PRO A 507 -40.97 25.23 32.73
N PRO A 508 -39.71 25.73 32.72
CA PRO A 508 -39.34 27.04 33.27
C PRO A 508 -39.68 28.23 32.34
N PRO A 509 -39.80 29.45 32.90
CA PRO A 509 -40.21 30.67 32.18
C PRO A 509 -39.08 31.29 31.32
N PRO A 510 -39.43 32.12 30.31
CA PRO A 510 -38.46 32.74 29.41
C PRO A 510 -37.73 33.94 30.03
N PRO A 511 -36.45 34.18 29.71
CA PRO A 511 -35.75 35.39 30.12
C PRO A 511 -36.02 36.59 29.19
N SER A 512 -36.11 37.74 29.82
CA SER A 512 -36.37 39.08 29.28
C SER A 512 -35.26 39.62 28.39
N ALA A 513 -35.67 40.50 27.47
CA ALA A 513 -34.82 41.29 26.58
C ALA A 513 -34.16 42.48 27.31
N GLU A 514 -32.86 42.68 27.08
CA GLU A 514 -32.16 43.98 27.18
C GLU A 514 -31.05 43.99 26.10
N THR A 515 -31.19 44.76 25.02
CA THR A 515 -30.69 46.13 24.76
C THR A 515 -29.24 46.17 24.27
N GLU A 516 -29.06 46.65 23.04
CA GLU A 516 -27.80 46.99 22.36
C GLU A 516 -26.96 48.02 23.14
N PRO A 517 -25.67 48.17 22.79
CA PRO A 517 -25.36 49.34 21.95
C PRO A 517 -24.32 49.12 20.83
N GLU A 518 -24.49 49.92 19.78
CA GLU A 518 -23.55 50.27 18.71
C GLU A 518 -22.16 50.69 19.23
N HIS A 519 -21.08 50.34 18.51
CA HIS A 519 -20.23 51.32 17.79
C HIS A 519 -18.99 50.71 17.09
N SER A 520 -18.78 51.20 15.87
CA SER A 520 -17.50 51.54 15.22
C SER A 520 -16.66 50.47 14.49
N GLN A 521 -16.61 50.65 13.16
CA GLN A 521 -15.52 50.27 12.25
C GLN A 521 -14.17 50.89 12.67
N PRO A 522 -13.03 50.32 12.22
CA PRO A 522 -12.36 50.93 11.07
C PRO A 522 -11.70 49.96 10.07
N THR A 523 -11.40 50.54 8.91
CA THR A 523 -10.76 50.10 7.66
C THR A 523 -9.24 49.78 7.75
N PRO A 524 -8.58 49.30 6.66
CA PRO A 524 -7.61 48.20 6.68
C PRO A 524 -6.14 48.64 6.67
N ALA A 525 -5.24 47.72 7.05
CA ALA A 525 -3.81 47.84 6.80
C ALA A 525 -3.15 46.49 6.54
N GLU A 526 -2.44 46.46 5.40
CA GLU A 526 -1.11 45.89 5.18
C GLU A 526 -0.92 44.36 5.13
N THR A 527 -0.78 43.91 3.88
CA THR A 527 -0.11 42.70 3.40
C THR A 527 1.32 42.59 3.91
N PRO A 528 1.77 41.42 4.41
CA PRO A 528 3.15 41.02 4.36
C PRO A 528 3.40 40.00 3.25
N THR A 529 4.44 40.29 2.52
CA THR A 529 5.11 39.59 1.43
C THR A 529 5.33 38.10 1.73
N ALA A 530 4.93 37.25 0.77
CA ALA A 530 5.18 35.82 0.78
C ALA A 530 6.69 35.51 0.80
N GLY A 531 7.11 34.73 1.80
CA GLY A 531 8.39 34.04 1.79
C GLY A 531 8.40 32.95 0.73
N SER A 532 9.52 32.82 0.04
CA SER A 532 9.78 31.81 -1.00
C SER A 532 9.41 30.40 -0.53
N SER A 533 8.35 29.87 -1.12
CA SER A 533 8.08 28.44 -1.14
C SER A 533 9.07 27.78 -2.09
N ILE A 534 9.85 26.83 -1.57
CA ILE A 534 10.72 25.97 -2.37
C ILE A 534 9.78 24.99 -3.10
N SER A 535 9.58 25.17 -4.40
CA SER A 535 8.81 24.25 -5.22
C SER A 535 9.46 22.84 -5.18
N PRO A 536 8.68 21.75 -5.04
CA PRO A 536 9.19 20.38 -5.13
C PRO A 536 9.76 20.01 -6.52
N GLN A 537 9.64 20.91 -7.50
CA GLN A 537 10.11 20.74 -8.88
C GLN A 537 11.64 20.63 -9.04
N GLN A 538 12.46 21.08 -8.07
CA GLN A 538 13.91 21.21 -8.29
C GLN A 538 14.75 19.94 -8.05
N PHE A 539 14.19 18.86 -7.50
CA PHE A 539 15.01 17.72 -7.03
C PHE A 539 15.12 16.54 -8.01
N LEU A 540 14.37 16.54 -9.12
CA LEU A 540 14.39 15.46 -10.11
C LEU A 540 15.08 15.85 -11.44
N THR A 541 15.89 16.91 -11.46
CA THR A 541 16.70 17.29 -12.63
C THR A 541 17.99 16.45 -12.74
N PRO A 542 18.42 16.05 -13.94
CA PRO A 542 19.70 15.37 -14.15
C PRO A 542 20.88 16.27 -13.73
N GLU A 543 21.93 15.66 -13.18
CA GLU A 543 23.16 16.35 -12.73
C GLU A 543 23.77 17.16 -13.88
N LEU A 544 23.88 18.48 -13.72
CA LEU A 544 24.84 19.26 -14.49
C LEU A 544 26.24 18.96 -13.95
N PRO A 545 27.24 18.65 -14.81
CA PRO A 545 28.59 18.40 -14.35
C PRO A 545 29.17 19.67 -13.71
N ALA A 546 29.71 19.51 -12.51
CA ALA A 546 30.42 20.56 -11.79
C ALA A 546 31.60 21.10 -12.63
N THR A 547 31.46 22.30 -13.18
CA THR A 547 32.61 23.03 -13.72
C THR A 547 33.48 23.53 -12.58
N ARG A 548 34.68 22.96 -12.52
CA ARG A 548 35.78 23.30 -11.64
C ARG A 548 36.37 24.67 -12.00
N SER A 549 36.45 25.55 -11.00
CA SER A 549 37.45 26.60 -10.75
C SER A 549 37.80 27.63 -11.85
N SER A 550 37.67 28.91 -11.51
CA SER A 550 38.84 29.82 -11.57
C SER A 550 38.74 30.96 -10.56
N THR A 551 39.65 30.92 -9.61
CA THR A 551 40.24 32.05 -8.90
C THR A 551 40.92 32.96 -9.92
N THR A 552 40.72 34.28 -9.87
CA THR A 552 41.81 35.27 -10.07
C THR A 552 41.37 36.72 -9.78
N THR A 553 42.04 37.31 -8.79
CA THR A 553 42.75 38.61 -8.84
C THR A 553 42.21 39.77 -9.69
N ARG A 554 41.80 40.80 -8.95
CA ARG A 554 42.14 42.23 -9.04
C ARG A 554 43.30 42.64 -9.97
N GLY A 555 43.03 43.64 -10.83
CA GLY A 555 43.96 44.44 -11.66
C GLY A 555 43.53 44.39 -13.13
N GLY A 556 43.31 45.45 -13.91
CA GLY A 556 43.64 46.87 -13.81
C GLY A 556 44.07 47.33 -15.22
N GLY A 557 43.31 48.23 -15.85
CA GLY A 557 43.81 49.16 -16.88
C GLY A 557 43.86 48.74 -18.36
N GLY A 558 43.09 49.46 -19.19
CA GLY A 558 43.67 50.29 -20.27
C GLY A 558 43.70 49.76 -21.72
N GLY A 559 43.12 50.57 -22.63
CA GLY A 559 43.45 50.68 -24.08
C GLY A 559 42.85 49.60 -24.98
N GLY A 560 42.11 49.86 -26.06
CA GLY A 560 42.25 50.90 -27.07
C GLY A 560 43.01 50.34 -28.27
N GLY A 561 42.37 50.21 -29.45
CA GLY A 561 43.10 49.94 -30.69
C GLY A 561 42.35 49.14 -31.77
N GLU A 562 41.96 49.86 -32.81
CA GLU A 562 41.51 49.39 -34.13
C GLU A 562 42.56 48.52 -34.86
N ARG A 563 42.12 47.59 -35.73
CA ARG A 563 42.30 47.64 -37.20
C ARG A 563 42.14 46.27 -37.87
N ALA A 564 41.64 46.37 -39.10
CA ALA A 564 41.35 45.34 -40.10
C ALA A 564 42.59 44.67 -40.71
N ALA A 565 42.39 43.48 -41.30
CA ALA A 565 43.05 42.95 -42.51
C ALA A 565 42.61 41.47 -42.71
N THR A 566 41.69 41.15 -43.64
CA THR A 566 41.88 40.77 -45.07
C THR A 566 42.05 39.26 -45.35
N THR A 567 41.19 38.78 -46.28
CA THR A 567 41.42 37.77 -47.35
C THR A 567 41.70 36.32 -46.93
N ALA A 568 41.24 35.25 -47.61
CA ALA A 568 40.80 35.02 -49.00
C ALA A 568 40.08 33.62 -49.08
N ILE A 569 39.04 33.43 -49.92
CA ILE A 569 39.03 32.66 -51.21
C ILE A 569 39.34 31.16 -51.00
N ALA A 570 38.65 30.11 -51.48
CA ALA A 570 37.68 29.79 -52.55
C ALA A 570 36.95 28.50 -52.09
N GLY A 571 35.84 28.00 -52.62
CA GLY A 571 35.05 28.32 -53.81
C GLY A 571 34.27 27.08 -54.25
N SER A 572 33.12 27.30 -54.91
CA SER A 572 32.45 26.46 -55.93
C SER A 572 32.06 25.00 -55.57
N LYS A 573 30.96 24.42 -56.07
CA LYS A 573 29.80 24.83 -56.89
C LYS A 573 28.83 23.64 -56.87
N ARG A 574 27.52 23.96 -56.91
CA ARG A 574 26.36 23.30 -57.58
C ARG A 574 26.60 21.93 -58.22
N SER A 575 25.67 20.96 -58.18
CA SER A 575 24.32 20.91 -58.80
C SER A 575 23.76 19.51 -58.44
N GLY A 576 22.48 19.19 -58.24
CA GLY A 576 21.28 19.59 -58.97
C GLY A 576 20.73 18.39 -59.78
N SER A 577 19.44 18.10 -59.62
CA SER A 577 18.55 17.18 -60.40
C SER A 577 18.41 15.75 -59.85
N LEU A 578 17.28 15.30 -59.28
CA LEU A 578 15.91 15.08 -59.82
C LEU A 578 15.80 14.00 -60.90
N GLY A 579 14.98 12.99 -60.60
CA GLY A 579 14.07 12.34 -61.55
C GLY A 579 14.20 10.82 -61.69
N GLY A 580 13.09 10.09 -61.55
CA GLY A 580 12.91 8.80 -62.23
C GLY A 580 12.17 7.72 -61.45
N ALA A 581 10.90 7.49 -61.82
CA ALA A 581 10.01 6.47 -61.29
C ALA A 581 10.15 5.09 -61.99
N GLN A 582 9.37 4.13 -61.46
CA GLN A 582 8.75 2.96 -62.09
C GLN A 582 9.38 1.56 -61.94
N ASP A 583 8.47 0.68 -61.47
CA ASP A 583 8.18 -0.71 -61.85
C ASP A 583 9.27 -1.77 -61.79
N SER A 584 9.04 -2.80 -60.96
CA SER A 584 8.46 -4.09 -61.38
C SER A 584 8.82 -5.24 -60.42
N SER A 585 7.81 -6.01 -60.03
CA SER A 585 7.90 -7.38 -59.47
C SER A 585 8.19 -8.38 -60.62
N PRO A 586 8.25 -9.73 -60.47
CA PRO A 586 8.30 -10.63 -59.30
C PRO A 586 9.29 -11.84 -59.48
N ARG A 587 9.13 -12.88 -58.62
CA ARG A 587 9.44 -14.34 -58.78
C ARG A 587 10.81 -14.90 -58.35
N GLY A 588 10.72 -15.98 -57.55
CA GLY A 588 11.71 -17.08 -57.49
C GLY A 588 11.73 -17.76 -56.10
N SER A 589 10.86 -18.72 -55.80
CA SER A 589 11.02 -20.18 -56.03
C SER A 589 11.84 -20.95 -54.99
N LYS A 590 11.13 -21.82 -54.23
CA LYS A 590 11.46 -23.22 -53.80
C LYS A 590 12.77 -23.41 -52.98
N LYS A 591 12.80 -24.18 -51.88
CA LYS A 591 12.66 -25.65 -51.88
C LYS A 591 12.74 -26.21 -50.44
N ARG A 592 12.04 -27.34 -50.22
CA ARG A 592 11.93 -28.22 -49.03
C ARG A 592 13.25 -28.83 -48.49
N ALA A 593 13.21 -29.24 -47.22
CA ALA A 593 13.51 -30.59 -46.66
C ALA A 593 12.85 -30.67 -45.25
N ARG A 594 11.96 -31.60 -44.83
CA ARG A 594 12.08 -33.05 -44.48
C ARG A 594 13.34 -33.35 -43.66
N GLY A 595 13.37 -34.05 -42.53
CA GLY A 595 12.44 -34.75 -41.62
C GLY A 595 13.20 -34.89 -40.28
N ALA A 596 12.78 -35.60 -39.23
CA ALA A 596 11.78 -36.62 -39.02
C ALA A 596 11.26 -36.48 -37.57
#